data_AF-A0A915U2K7-F1
#
_entry.id   AF-A0A915U2K7-F1
#
_cell.length_a   1.000
_cell.length_b   1.000
_cell.length_c   1.000
_cell.angle_alpha   90.00
_cell.angle_beta   90.00
_cell.angle_gamma   90.00
#
_symmetry.space_group_name_H-M   'P 1'
#
loop_
_entity.id
_entity.type
_entity.pdbx_description
1 polymer ?
#
loop_
_entity_poly.entity_id
_entity_poly.type
_entity_poly.pdbx_seq_one_letter_code
_entity_poly.pdbx_strand_id
1 'polypeptide(L)'
;MAAMVRRQLEERFGPEYQVLLELVSMVREQVLQGESSCSARKILFQNMLQDDIVTWIRRGDWELLQEHLLNVLGPDISIDLHRLKQLSAPDS
;
A
#
# COMPACT_ATOMS: atom_id res chain seq x y z
N MET A 1 20.33 5.39 5.64
CA MET A 1 20.36 4.57 4.39
C MET A 1 18.99 4.47 3.70
N ALA A 2 17.86 4.44 4.42
CA ALA A 2 16.52 4.35 3.80
C ALA A 2 16.07 5.57 2.95
N ALA A 3 16.65 6.77 3.14
CA ALA A 3 16.28 7.96 2.36
C ALA A 3 16.83 7.93 0.91
N MET A 4 17.98 7.27 0.70
CA MET A 4 18.63 7.21 -0.60
C MET A 4 17.93 6.21 -1.53
N VAL A 5 17.43 5.10 -0.97
CA VAL A 5 16.61 4.12 -1.68
C VAL A 5 15.25 4.71 -2.09
N ARG A 6 14.64 5.53 -1.23
CA ARG A 6 13.39 6.23 -1.54
C ARG A 6 13.52 7.18 -2.73
N ARG A 7 14.51 8.08 -2.72
CA ARG A 7 14.76 8.99 -3.85
C ARG A 7 15.03 8.27 -5.17
N GLN A 8 15.80 7.17 -5.14
CA GLN A 8 16.09 6.40 -6.35
C GLN A 8 14.87 5.66 -6.91
N LEU A 9 13.90 5.33 -6.06
CA LEU A 9 12.63 4.72 -6.48
C LEU A 9 11.65 5.78 -7.00
N GLU A 10 11.58 6.94 -6.35
CA GLU A 10 10.80 8.10 -6.80
C GLU A 10 11.22 8.55 -8.21
N GLU A 11 12.53 8.66 -8.47
CA GLU A 11 13.06 9.07 -9.80
C GLU A 11 12.76 8.07 -10.91
N ARG A 12 12.56 6.79 -10.56
CA ARG A 12 12.49 5.69 -11.54
C ARG A 12 11.09 5.12 -11.74
N PHE A 13 10.21 5.29 -10.77
CA PHE A 13 8.88 4.69 -10.76
C PHE A 13 7.73 5.68 -10.48
N GLY A 14 8.02 6.89 -9.97
CA GLY A 14 6.99 7.91 -9.70
C GLY A 14 6.47 7.91 -8.24
N PRO A 15 5.76 8.97 -7.84
CA PRO A 15 5.25 9.14 -6.47
C PRO A 15 4.26 8.06 -6.04
N GLU A 16 3.55 7.44 -6.98
CA GLU A 16 2.59 6.35 -6.72
C GLU A 16 3.27 5.11 -6.12
N TYR A 17 4.53 4.84 -6.47
CA TYR A 17 5.29 3.72 -5.90
C TYR A 17 5.73 4.01 -4.47
N GLN A 18 5.94 5.27 -4.10
CA GLN A 18 6.22 5.65 -2.72
C GLN A 18 5.00 5.38 -1.83
N VAL A 19 3.80 5.73 -2.31
CA VAL A 19 2.54 5.41 -1.63
C VAL A 19 2.35 3.90 -1.51
N LEU A 20 2.62 3.15 -2.59
CA LEU A 20 2.54 1.69 -2.58
C LEU A 20 3.48 1.07 -1.54
N LEU A 21 4.73 1.54 -1.46
CA LEU A 21 5.70 1.04 -0.48
C LEU A 21 5.26 1.31 0.96
N GLU A 22 4.68 2.48 1.22
CA GLU A 22 4.14 2.80 2.54
C GLU A 22 2.95 1.88 2.88
N LEU A 23 2.03 1.69 1.93
CA LEU A 23 0.92 0.77 2.07
C LEU A 23 1.39 -0.65 2.41
N VAL A 24 2.36 -1.18 1.66
CA VAL A 24 2.93 -2.51 1.92
C VAL A 24 3.58 -2.58 3.30
N SER A 25 4.24 -1.52 3.75
CA SER A 25 4.86 -1.45 5.08
C SER A 25 3.81 -1.52 6.19
N MET A 26 2.72 -0.76 6.05
CA MET A 26 1.60 -0.78 7.01
C MET A 26 0.91 -2.13 7.05
N VAL A 27 0.65 -2.73 5.88
CA VAL A 27 0.05 -4.07 5.77
C VAL A 27 0.95 -5.12 6.39
N ARG A 28 2.27 -5.02 6.21
CA ARG A 28 3.23 -5.94 6.83
C ARG A 28 3.15 -5.91 8.35
N GLU A 29 3.02 -4.74 8.96
CA GLU A 29 2.87 -4.62 10.42
C GLU A 29 1.58 -5.28 10.91
N GLN A 30 0.45 -5.05 10.23
CA GLN A 30 -0.85 -5.62 10.59
C GLN A 30 -0.89 -7.14 10.38
N VAL A 31 -0.40 -7.62 9.24
CA VAL A 31 -0.40 -9.05 8.86
C VAL A 31 0.61 -9.85 9.70
N LEU A 32 1.66 -9.22 10.24
CA LEU A 32 2.56 -9.85 11.21
C LEU A 32 1.94 -10.00 12.60
N GLN A 33 0.97 -9.16 12.95
CA GLN A 33 0.23 -9.28 14.21
C GLN A 33 -0.89 -10.32 14.16
N GLY A 34 -1.40 -10.67 12.97
CA GLY A 34 -2.39 -11.73 12.78
C GLY A 34 -1.80 -13.15 12.74
N GLU A 35 -2.60 -14.15 13.13
CA GLU A 35 -2.24 -15.58 13.10
C GLU A 35 -2.16 -16.21 11.69
N SER A 36 -1.87 -15.41 10.66
CA SER A 36 -1.81 -15.91 9.28
C SER A 36 -0.52 -16.71 9.03
N SER A 37 -0.66 -17.91 8.46
CA SER A 37 0.49 -18.72 8.04
C SER A 37 1.32 -18.00 6.96
N CYS A 38 2.62 -18.33 6.86
CA CYS A 38 3.52 -17.70 5.88
C CYS A 38 2.99 -17.77 4.43
N SER A 39 2.38 -18.90 4.06
CA SER A 39 1.75 -19.12 2.76
C SER A 39 0.52 -18.25 2.55
N ALA A 40 -0.34 -18.12 3.56
CA ALA A 40 -1.52 -17.25 3.51
C ALA A 40 -1.13 -15.78 3.33
N ARG A 41 -0.10 -15.32 4.07
CA ARG A 41 0.43 -13.95 3.92
C ARG A 41 0.91 -13.68 2.50
N LYS A 42 1.63 -14.63 1.89
CA LYS A 42 2.13 -14.46 0.51
C LYS A 42 1.00 -14.29 -0.50
N ILE A 43 -0.06 -15.09 -0.38
CA ILE A 43 -1.24 -15.01 -1.26
C ILE A 43 -1.95 -13.66 -1.05
N LEU A 44 -2.10 -13.22 0.19
CA LEU A 44 -2.64 -11.90 0.55
C LEU A 44 -1.89 -10.76 -0.16
N PHE A 45 -0.56 -10.75 -0.06
CA PHE A 45 0.26 -9.72 -0.72
C PHE A 45 0.15 -9.79 -2.25
N GLN A 46 0.08 -10.97 -2.84
CA GLN A 46 -0.09 -11.12 -4.29
C GLN A 46 -1.45 -10.61 -4.78
N ASN A 47 -2.52 -10.90 -4.04
CA ASN A 47 -3.86 -10.41 -4.36
C ASN A 47 -3.97 -8.90 -4.18
N MET A 48 -3.29 -8.35 -3.18
CA MET A 48 -3.24 -6.91 -2.94
C MET A 48 -2.52 -6.17 -4.07
N LEU A 49 -1.36 -6.66 -4.52
CA LEU A 49 -0.46 -5.98 -5.47
C LEU A 49 -0.85 -6.14 -6.96
N GLN A 50 -2.11 -6.44 -7.28
CA GLN A 50 -2.55 -6.45 -8.68
C GLN A 50 -2.44 -5.05 -9.31
N ASP A 51 -2.25 -4.98 -10.64
CA ASP A 51 -1.96 -3.74 -11.40
C ASP A 51 -2.96 -2.60 -11.17
N ASP A 52 -4.17 -2.94 -10.72
CA ASP A 52 -5.21 -1.99 -10.37
C ASP A 52 -4.80 -1.06 -9.22
N ILE A 53 -3.99 -1.53 -8.26
CA ILE A 53 -3.63 -0.76 -7.06
C ILE A 53 -2.77 0.46 -7.39
N VAL A 54 -1.78 0.30 -8.27
CA VAL A 54 -0.90 1.39 -8.72
C VAL A 54 -1.72 2.39 -9.54
N THR A 55 -2.65 1.88 -10.35
CA THR A 55 -3.54 2.70 -11.17
C THR A 55 -4.48 3.56 -10.32
N TRP A 56 -5.07 3.00 -9.26
CA TRP A 56 -5.93 3.74 -8.34
C TRP A 56 -5.17 4.81 -7.56
N ILE A 57 -3.97 4.49 -7.06
CA ILE A 57 -3.10 5.48 -6.40
C ILE A 57 -2.82 6.64 -7.36
N ARG A 58 -2.44 6.33 -8.60
CA ARG A 58 -2.11 7.34 -9.62
C ARG A 58 -3.31 8.23 -9.98
N ARG A 59 -4.53 7.69 -9.97
CA ARG A 59 -5.78 8.41 -10.26
C ARG A 59 -6.37 9.12 -9.04
N GLY A 60 -5.89 8.79 -7.84
CA GLY A 60 -6.50 9.24 -6.59
C GLY A 60 -7.82 8.53 -6.26
N ASP A 61 -8.03 7.33 -6.80
CA ASP A 61 -9.23 6.50 -6.56
C ASP A 61 -9.13 5.80 -5.20
N TRP A 62 -9.03 6.58 -4.12
CA TRP A 62 -8.79 6.09 -2.76
C TRP A 62 -9.94 5.24 -2.21
N GLU A 63 -11.17 5.48 -2.68
CA GLU A 63 -12.34 4.67 -2.30
C GLU A 63 -12.23 3.24 -2.88
N LEU A 64 -11.84 3.11 -4.15
CA LEU A 64 -11.60 1.81 -4.78
C LEU A 64 -10.44 1.07 -4.10
N LEU A 65 -9.38 1.81 -3.78
CA LEU A 65 -8.25 1.26 -3.02
C LEU A 65 -8.72 0.73 -1.65
N GLN A 66 -9.56 1.49 -0.94
CA GLN A 66 -10.09 1.09 0.36
C GLN A 66 -10.94 -0.19 0.27
N GLU A 67 -11.86 -0.23 -0.69
CA GLU A 67 -12.74 -1.37 -0.91
C GLU A 67 -11.94 -2.63 -1.25
N HIS A 68 -10.96 -2.52 -2.15
CA HIS A 68 -10.06 -3.62 -2.48
C HIS A 68 -9.27 -4.12 -1.27
N LEU A 69 -8.72 -3.20 -0.47
CA LEU A 69 -7.98 -3.57 0.73
C LEU A 69 -8.87 -4.28 1.75
N LEU A 70 -10.11 -3.82 1.96
CA LEU A 70 -11.08 -4.49 2.84
C LEU A 70 -11.46 -5.88 2.32
N ASN A 71 -11.65 -6.03 1.01
CA ASN A 71 -11.98 -7.31 0.39
C ASN A 71 -10.83 -8.33 0.50
N VAL A 72 -9.59 -7.87 0.38
CA VAL A 72 -8.40 -8.72 0.41
C VAL A 72 -7.96 -9.02 1.85
N LEU A 73 -7.82 -7.98 2.69
CA LEU A 73 -7.28 -8.06 4.05
C LEU A 73 -8.34 -8.40 5.10
N GLY A 74 -9.62 -8.18 4.79
CA GLY A 74 -10.72 -8.33 5.72
C GLY A 74 -10.96 -7.08 6.57
N PRO A 75 -12.11 -7.02 7.27
CA PRO A 75 -12.53 -5.86 8.06
C PRO A 75 -11.70 -5.63 9.33
N ASP A 76 -10.96 -6.66 9.79
CA ASP A 76 -10.14 -6.57 11.01
C ASP A 76 -8.85 -5.76 10.81
N ILE A 77 -8.44 -5.53 9.56
CA ILE A 77 -7.22 -4.80 9.23
C ILE A 77 -7.54 -3.34 8.90
N SER A 78 -7.16 -2.43 9.79
CA SER A 78 -7.31 -0.99 9.59
C SER A 78 -6.05 -0.39 8.94
N ILE A 79 -6.22 0.21 7.75
CA ILE A 79 -5.17 0.95 7.04
C ILE A 79 -5.48 2.45 7.09
N ASP A 80 -4.51 3.25 7.53
CA ASP A 80 -4.61 4.71 7.53
C ASP A 80 -4.40 5.27 6.11
N LEU A 81 -5.51 5.37 5.36
CA LEU A 81 -5.53 5.95 4.02
C LEU A 81 -5.27 7.47 4.02
N HIS A 82 -5.53 8.16 5.14
CA HIS A 82 -5.25 9.59 5.21
C HIS A 82 -3.74 9.84 5.11
N ARG A 83 -2.93 9.03 5.78
CA ARG A 83 -1.46 9.06 5.64
C ARG A 83 -0.99 8.81 4.20
N LEU A 84 -1.62 7.86 3.49
CA LEU A 84 -1.30 7.57 2.09
C LEU A 84 -1.64 8.73 1.16
N LYS A 85 -2.78 9.40 1.38
CA LYS A 85 -3.19 10.58 0.63
C LYS A 85 -2.19 11.74 0.76
N GLN A 86 -1.69 11.98 1.98
CA GLN A 86 -0.69 13.03 2.26
C GLN A 86 0.63 12.78 1.53
N LEU A 87 1.02 11.51 1.32
CA LEU A 87 2.22 11.15 0.56
C LEU A 87 2.05 11.38 -0.95
N SER A 88 0.83 11.22 -1.47
CA SER A 88 0.52 11.43 -2.88
C SER A 88 0.36 12.90 -3.28
N ALA A 89 0.12 13.79 -2.33
CA ALA A 89 -0.10 15.22 -2.55
C ALA A 89 0.86 16.03 -1.66
N PRO A 90 2.16 16.11 -2.00
CA PRO A 90 3.15 16.78 -1.17
C PRO A 90 3.08 18.32 -1.18
N ASP A 91 2.13 18.94 -1.88
CA ASP A 91 2.00 20.40 -1.95
C ASP A 91 0.57 20.88 -1.63
N SER A 92 0.41 21.47 -0.44
CA SER A 92 -0.52 22.57 -0.15
C SER A 92 0.21 23.59 0.71
#